data_AF-A0A1V4MF04-F1
#
_entry.id   AF-A0A1V4MF04-F1
#
_cell.length_a   1.000
_cell.length_b   1.000
_cell.length_c   1.000
_cell.angle_alpha   90.00
_cell.angle_beta   90.00
_cell.angle_gamma   90.00
#
_symmetry.space_group_name_H-M   'P 1'
#
loop_
_entity.id
_entity.type
_entity.pdbx_description
1 polymer ?
#
loop_
_entity_poly.entity_id
_entity_poly.type
_entity_poly.pdbx_seq_one_letter_code
_entity_poly.pdbx_strand_id
1 'polypeptide(L)' 'SDRYRVVIIGSPDRDRVVQVMRSFKAVLADSRNVIFAMLTETAETWTFGEYMEHLGMEHEYMKTRNPAEDPDMKQM' A
#
# COMPACT_ATOMS: atom_id res chain seq x y z
N SER A 1 -17.24 7.63 -4.79
CA SER A 1 -16.52 7.15 -3.59
C SER A 1 -16.00 5.72 -3.73
N ASP A 2 -15.64 5.25 -4.94
CA ASP A 2 -15.09 3.90 -5.17
C ASP A 2 -13.87 3.96 -6.10
N ARG A 3 -12.81 4.66 -5.69
CA ARG A 3 -11.67 4.84 -6.61
C ARG A 3 -10.61 3.74 -6.51
N TYR A 4 -10.44 3.12 -5.34
CA TYR A 4 -9.38 2.12 -5.07
C TYR A 4 -9.90 0.92 -4.30
N ARG A 5 -9.37 -0.26 -4.63
CA ARG A 5 -9.47 -1.46 -3.78
C ARG A 5 -8.28 -1.46 -2.83
N VAL A 6 -8.51 -1.80 -1.56
CA VAL A 6 -7.43 -1.80 -0.55
C VAL A 6 -7.27 -3.19 0.04
N VAL A 7 -6.02 -3.65 0.11
CA VAL A 7 -5.62 -4.85 0.84
C VAL A 7 -4.77 -4.39 2.02
N ILE A 8 -5.33 -4.54 3.23
CA ILE A 8 -4.62 -4.26 4.49
C ILE A 8 -4.02 -5.56 5.00
N ILE A 9 -2.72 -5.56 5.30
CA ILE A 9 -1.97 -6.73 5.73
C ILE A 9 -1.48 -6.49 7.16
N GLY A 10 -2.10 -7.18 8.12
CA GLY A 10 -1.66 -7.19 9.52
C GLY A 10 -0.58 -8.24 9.74
N SER A 11 0.67 -7.88 9.51
CA SER A 11 1.82 -8.75 9.77
C SER A 11 3.02 -7.91 10.19
N PRO A 12 3.68 -8.25 11.32
CA PRO A 12 4.92 -7.58 11.71
C PRO A 12 6.11 -7.98 10.82
N ASP A 13 5.99 -9.12 10.11
CA ASP A 13 6.99 -9.60 9.17
C ASP A 13 6.81 -8.94 7.80
N ARG A 14 7.78 -8.10 7.43
CA ARG A 14 7.83 -7.37 6.15
C ARG A 14 7.96 -8.31 4.95
N ASP A 15 8.72 -9.39 5.05
CA ASP A 15 8.90 -10.32 3.94
C ASP A 15 7.60 -11.04 3.62
N ARG A 16 6.84 -11.38 4.66
CA ARG A 16 5.48 -11.91 4.52
C ARG A 16 4.53 -10.90 3.88
N VAL A 17 4.60 -9.61 4.22
CA VAL A 17 3.81 -8.55 3.56
C VAL A 17 4.13 -8.48 2.07
N VAL A 18 5.42 -8.50 1.71
CA VAL A 18 5.87 -8.47 0.31
C VAL A 18 5.41 -9.73 -0.45
N GLN A 19 5.49 -10.91 0.17
CA GLN A 19 5.01 -12.16 -0.43
C GLN A 19 3.51 -12.10 -0.74
N VAL A 20 2.69 -11.62 0.20
CA VAL A 20 1.25 -11.44 -0.01
C VAL A 20 1.01 -10.45 -1.16
N MET A 21 1.67 -9.28 -1.15
CA MET A 21 1.53 -8.33 -2.25
C MET A 21 1.87 -8.97 -3.62
N ARG A 22 2.95 -9.74 -3.70
CA ARG A 22 3.38 -10.43 -4.94
C ARG A 22 2.35 -11.47 -5.40
N SER A 23 1.75 -12.23 -4.48
CA SER A 23 0.76 -13.25 -4.84
C SER A 23 -0.50 -12.63 -5.47
N PHE A 24 -0.98 -11.50 -4.94
CA PHE A 24 -2.08 -10.76 -5.56
C PHE A 24 -1.69 -10.17 -6.93
N LYS A 25 -0.52 -9.55 -7.03
CA LYS A 25 -0.03 -8.98 -8.31
C LYS A 25 0.13 -10.04 -9.41
N ALA A 26 0.42 -11.29 -9.04
CA ALA A 26 0.56 -12.39 -10.00
C ALA A 26 -0.76 -12.83 -10.65
N VAL A 27 -1.91 -12.59 -9.99
CA VAL A 27 -3.22 -13.09 -10.43
C VAL A 27 -4.20 -11.98 -10.85
N LEU A 28 -3.91 -10.73 -10.52
CA LEU A 28 -4.76 -9.59 -10.86
C LEU A 28 -4.46 -9.09 -12.29
N ALA A 29 -5.49 -9.06 -13.15
CA ALA A 29 -5.38 -8.53 -14.51
C ALA A 29 -5.03 -7.03 -14.57
N ASP A 30 -5.43 -6.25 -13.55
CA ASP A 30 -4.99 -4.86 -13.37
C ASP A 30 -4.75 -4.57 -11.88
N SER A 31 -3.49 -4.61 -11.48
CA SER A 31 -3.05 -4.33 -10.11
C SER A 31 -2.85 -2.84 -9.83
N ARG A 32 -2.99 -1.95 -10.82
CA ARG A 32 -2.72 -0.50 -10.65
C ARG A 32 -3.77 0.23 -9.82
N ASN A 33 -4.96 -0.36 -9.68
CA ASN A 33 -6.06 0.16 -8.87
C ASN A 33 -6.22 -0.57 -7.53
N VAL A 34 -5.13 -1.18 -7.02
CA VAL A 34 -5.11 -1.82 -5.70
C VAL A 34 -4.01 -1.19 -4.85
N ILE A 35 -4.40 -0.69 -3.68
CA ILE A 35 -3.50 -0.22 -2.64
C ILE A 35 -3.17 -1.41 -1.74
N PHE A 36 -1.89 -1.68 -1.53
CA PHE A 36 -1.41 -2.64 -0.55
C PHE A 36 -0.82 -1.86 0.62
N ALA A 37 -1.42 -2.03 1.79
CA ALA A 37 -1.03 -1.31 2.99
C ALA A 37 -0.70 -2.28 4.12
N MET A 38 0.34 -1.97 4.89
CA MET A 38 0.64 -2.66 6.14
C MET A 38 -0.14 -1.99 7.26
N LEU A 39 -0.78 -2.79 8.12
CA LEU A 39 -1.34 -2.26 9.36
C LEU A 39 -0.19 -2.00 10.34
N THR A 40 0.07 -0.73 10.63
CA THR A 40 1.10 -0.29 11.58
C THR A 40 0.46 0.03 12.93
N GLU A 41 1.27 0.05 14.01
CA GLU A 41 0.81 0.47 15.33
C GLU A 41 0.19 1.89 15.31
N THR A 42 0.72 2.79 14.46
CA THR A 42 0.15 4.11 14.27
C THR A 42 -1.24 4.04 13.63
N ALA A 43 -1.40 3.24 12.57
CA ALA A 43 -2.68 3.09 11.88
C ALA A 43 -3.77 2.45 12.77
N GLU A 44 -3.38 1.64 13.77
CA GLU A 44 -4.31 1.08 14.76
C GLU A 44 -4.94 2.16 15.67
N THR A 45 -4.32 3.33 15.79
CA THR A 45 -4.88 4.44 16.58
C THR A 45 -5.89 5.29 15.80
N TRP A 46 -6.01 5.07 14.49
CA TRP A 46 -6.89 5.85 13.62
C TRP A 46 -8.24 5.16 13.43
N THR A 47 -9.27 5.95 13.16
CA THR A 47 -10.51 5.40 12.65
C THR A 47 -10.28 4.80 11.27
N PHE A 48 -11.13 3.83 10.91
CA PHE A 48 -11.09 3.24 9.57
C PHE A 48 -11.21 4.29 8.46
N GLY A 49 -11.99 5.35 8.67
CA GLY A 49 -12.14 6.45 7.72
C GLY A 49 -10.85 7.24 7.50
N GLU A 50 -10.18 7.65 8.59
CA GLU A 50 -8.91 8.38 8.54
C GLU A 50 -7.82 7.57 7.86
N TYR A 51 -7.74 6.27 8.15
CA TYR A 51 -6.75 5.40 7.53
C TYR A 51 -6.99 5.23 6.02
N MET A 52 -8.24 5.04 5.60
CA MET A 52 -8.58 4.92 4.18
C MET A 52 -8.35 6.23 3.42
N GLU A 53 -8.61 7.39 4.03
CA GLU A 53 -8.28 8.70 3.46
C GLU A 53 -6.77 8.87 3.27
N HIS A 54 -5.99 8.56 4.31
CA HIS A 54 -4.53 8.62 4.26
C HIS A 54 -3.95 7.74 3.15
N LEU A 55 -4.39 6.48 3.06
CA LEU A 55 -3.94 5.56 2.02
C LEU A 55 -4.28 6.06 0.61
N GLY A 56 -5.46 6.68 0.44
CA GLY A 56 -5.86 7.29 -0.82
C GLY A 56 -4.93 8.43 -1.22
N MET A 57 -4.58 9.31 -0.27
CA MET A 57 -3.66 10.42 -0.51
C MET A 57 -2.25 9.94 -0.88
N GLU A 58 -1.70 8.97 -0.13
CA GLU A 58 -0.37 8.41 -0.43
C GLU A 58 -0.34 7.75 -1.81
N HIS A 59 -1.38 7.01 -2.17
CA HIS A 59 -1.42 6.33 -3.47
C HIS A 59 -1.44 7.32 -4.64
N GLU A 60 -2.18 8.43 -4.54
CA GLU A 60 -2.17 9.48 -5.56
C GLU A 60 -0.81 10.17 -5.65
N TYR A 61 -0.21 10.47 -4.50
CA TYR A 61 1.13 11.04 -4.43
C TYR A 61 2.16 10.14 -5.14
N MET A 62 2.12 8.83 -4.89
CA MET A 62 3.05 7.86 -5.49
C MET A 62 2.88 7.71 -7.01
N LYS A 63 1.66 7.86 -7.56
CA LYS A 63 1.44 7.80 -9.03
C LYS A 63 2.19 8.89 -9.79
N THR A 64 2.41 10.03 -9.15
CA THR A 64 3.04 11.21 -9.77
C THR A 64 4.56 11.26 -9.60
N ARG A 65 5.16 10.29 -8.88
CA ARG A 65 6.61 10.22 -8.64
C ARG A 65 7.23 9.00 -9.30
N ASN A 66 8.44 9.17 -9.83
CA ASN A 66 9.25 8.06 -10.31
C ASN A 66 9.95 7.38 -9.12
N PRO A 67 9.66 6.10 -8.82
CA PRO A 67 10.31 5.36 -7.73
C PRO A 67 11.85 5.35 -7.82
N ALA A 68 12.42 5.51 -9.02
CA ALA A 68 13.85 5.56 -9.23
C ALA A 68 14.54 6.83 -8.68
N GLU A 69 13.76 7.85 -8.32
CA GLU A 69 14.25 9.11 -7.72
C GLU A 69 14.02 9.16 -6.22
N ASP A 70 13.38 8.13 -5.64
CA ASP A 70 13.10 8.04 -4.21
C ASP A 70 14.35 7.52 -3.45
N PRO A 71 14.97 8.33 -2.58
CA PRO A 71 16.17 7.92 -1.84
C PRO A 71 15.95 6.71 -0.92
N ASP A 72 14.71 6.45 -0.48
CA ASP A 72 14.38 5.30 0.36
C ASP A 72 14.20 4.00 -0.45
N MET A 73 13.99 4.09 -1.77
CA MET A 73 13.96 2.92 -2.67
C MET A 73 15.31 2.58 -3.31
N LYS A 74 16.30 3.48 -3.25
CA LYS A 74 17.67 3.23 -3.75
C LYS A 74 18.53 2.36 -2.84
N GLN A 75 18.11 2.13 -1.59
CA GLN A 75 18.86 1.33 -0.61
C GLN A 75 18.38 -0.12 -0.46
N MET A 76 17.64 -0.66 -1.44
CA MET A 76 17.25 -2.08 -1.46
C MET A 76 18.06 -2.89 -2.47
#